data_AF-A0A2G9RS71-F1
#
_entry.id   AF-A0A2G9RS71-F1
#
_cell.length_a   1.000
_cell.length_b   1.000
_cell.length_c   1.000
_cell.angle_alpha   90.00
_cell.angle_beta   90.00
_cell.angle_gamma   90.00
#
_symmetry.space_group_name_H-M   'P 1'
#
loop_
_entity.id
_entity.type
_entity.pdbx_description
1 polymer ?
#
loop_
_entity_poly.entity_id
_entity_poly.type
_entity_poly.pdbx_seq_one_letter_code
_entity_poly.pdbx_strand_id
1 'polypeptide(L)'
;MNPDSPDIFMSGHCIDGRVLYPATGYLVLAWRTLARSLGVVMEQTPVIFEEVTIHRATILPKTGIVQLEVRLMPASKRFEVSESGNLAASGKISTMEENTLNDFRTQPTDSVIGNSEKEDFLLSDKDVYKELRLRGYDYGPTFQGIIESNSRGEVFWCILGEKN
;
A
#
# COMPACT_ATOMS: atom_id res chain seq x y z
N MET A 1 6.77 8.18 -18.03
CA MET A 1 7.33 8.91 -16.90
C MET A 1 8.77 9.22 -17.24
N ASN A 2 9.39 10.24 -16.62
CA ASN A 2 10.82 10.46 -16.78
C ASN A 2 11.58 9.24 -16.18
N PRO A 3 12.46 8.55 -16.94
CA PRO A 3 13.23 7.41 -16.43
C PRO A 3 14.10 7.73 -15.21
N ASP A 4 14.52 8.98 -15.07
CA ASP A 4 15.35 9.45 -13.96
C ASP A 4 14.53 9.90 -12.74
N SER A 5 13.20 9.81 -12.82
CA SER A 5 12.34 10.16 -11.69
C SER A 5 12.42 9.10 -10.59
N PRO A 6 12.55 9.48 -9.30
CA PRO A 6 12.45 8.52 -8.20
C PRO A 6 11.07 7.83 -8.15
N ASP A 7 10.04 8.39 -8.80
CA ASP A 7 8.70 7.82 -8.88
C ASP A 7 8.52 6.83 -10.05
N ILE A 8 9.57 6.51 -10.81
CA ILE A 8 9.48 5.61 -11.98
C ILE A 8 8.94 4.23 -11.63
N PHE A 9 9.19 3.75 -10.42
CA PHE A 9 8.71 2.45 -9.94
C PHE A 9 7.18 2.33 -10.00
N MET A 10 6.44 3.45 -9.91
CA MET A 10 4.98 3.50 -10.02
C MET A 10 4.45 2.94 -11.34
N SER A 11 5.26 2.93 -12.39
CA SER A 11 4.92 2.31 -13.69
C SER A 11 4.66 0.80 -13.58
N GLY A 12 5.17 0.14 -12.53
CA GLY A 12 4.88 -1.27 -12.25
C GLY A 12 3.49 -1.52 -11.66
N HIS A 13 2.76 -0.49 -11.21
CA HIS A 13 1.38 -0.65 -10.74
C HIS A 13 0.39 -0.45 -11.89
N CYS A 14 0.32 -1.46 -12.76
CA CYS A 14 -0.52 -1.47 -13.95
C CYS A 14 -1.73 -2.40 -13.77
N ILE A 15 -2.93 -1.90 -14.05
CA ILE A 15 -4.19 -2.65 -13.98
C ILE A 15 -4.99 -2.37 -15.26
N ASP A 16 -5.36 -3.43 -15.98
CA ASP A 16 -5.99 -3.39 -17.31
C ASP A 16 -5.24 -2.45 -18.27
N GLY A 17 -3.91 -2.60 -18.35
CA GLY A 17 -3.06 -1.76 -19.20
C GLY A 17 -2.95 -0.28 -18.80
N ARG A 18 -3.49 0.14 -17.65
CA ARG A 18 -3.42 1.51 -17.14
C ARG A 18 -2.53 1.57 -15.90
N VAL A 19 -1.59 2.51 -15.87
CA VAL A 19 -0.82 2.80 -14.67
C VAL A 19 -1.70 3.59 -13.70
N LEU A 20 -2.01 2.99 -12.56
CA LEU A 20 -2.83 3.60 -11.52
C LEU A 20 -1.95 3.99 -10.35
N TYR A 21 -2.23 5.14 -9.73
CA TYR A 21 -1.64 5.46 -8.44
C TYR A 21 -2.16 4.46 -7.40
N PRO A 22 -1.27 3.74 -6.67
CA PRO A 22 -1.70 2.69 -5.74
C PRO A 22 -2.56 3.26 -4.60
N ALA A 23 -3.55 2.49 -4.16
CA ALA A 23 -4.35 2.87 -2.98
C ALA A 23 -3.46 3.04 -1.73
N THR A 24 -2.45 2.18 -1.58
CA THR A 24 -1.42 2.27 -0.54
C THR A 24 -0.59 3.55 -0.64
N GLY A 25 -0.41 4.09 -1.85
CA GLY A 25 0.26 5.36 -2.07
C GLY A 25 -0.46 6.53 -1.39
N TYR A 26 -1.80 6.55 -1.40
CA TYR A 26 -2.55 7.60 -0.70
C TYR A 26 -2.32 7.57 0.81
N LEU A 27 -2.20 6.36 1.39
CA LEU A 27 -1.91 6.18 2.81
C LEU A 27 -0.50 6.68 3.14
N VAL A 28 0.49 6.35 2.30
CA VAL A 28 1.85 6.87 2.43
C VAL A 28 1.89 8.39 2.36
N LEU A 29 1.12 9.01 1.46
CA LEU A 29 1.01 10.47 1.37
C LEU A 29 0.40 11.09 2.63
N ALA A 30 -0.67 10.49 3.17
CA ALA A 30 -1.30 10.93 4.41
C ALA A 30 -0.35 10.81 5.60
N TRP A 31 0.35 9.67 5.75
CA TRP A 31 1.33 9.43 6.80
C TRP A 31 2.50 10.41 6.72
N ARG A 32 3.09 10.59 5.53
CA ARG A 32 4.17 11.56 5.31
C ARG A 32 3.76 12.98 5.67
N THR A 33 2.52 13.35 5.34
CA THR A 33 1.99 14.68 5.65
C THR A 33 1.75 14.86 7.15
N LEU A 34 1.24 13.83 7.83
CA LEU A 34 1.06 13.84 9.28
C LEU A 34 2.42 13.96 10.00
N ALA A 35 3.38 13.10 9.64
CA ALA A 35 4.73 13.13 10.21
C ALA A 35 5.38 14.51 10.05
N ARG A 36 5.29 15.10 8.85
CA ARG A 36 5.76 16.47 8.58
C ARG A 36 5.05 17.51 9.44
N SER A 37 3.73 17.42 9.61
CA SER A 37 2.97 18.36 10.43
C SER A 37 3.33 18.32 11.91
N LEU A 38 3.76 17.15 12.40
CA LEU A 38 4.19 16.92 13.78
C LEU A 38 5.70 17.15 13.99
N GLY A 39 6.48 17.33 12.92
CA GLY A 39 7.94 17.48 13.00
C GLY A 39 8.67 16.19 13.38
N VAL A 40 8.09 15.03 13.09
CA VAL A 40 8.64 13.71 13.46
C VAL A 40 9.13 12.94 12.23
N VAL A 41 10.01 11.97 12.46
CA VAL A 41 10.52 11.07 11.41
C VAL A 41 9.46 10.01 11.13
N MET A 42 9.04 9.89 9.86
CA MET A 42 7.95 9.00 9.44
C MET A 42 8.24 7.54 9.80
N GLU A 43 9.45 7.06 9.51
CA GLU A 43 9.91 5.70 9.73
C GLU A 43 9.96 5.30 11.22
N GLN A 44 9.98 6.29 12.12
CA GLN A 44 9.97 6.09 13.58
C GLN A 44 8.59 6.35 14.20
N THR A 45 7.61 6.76 13.39
CA THR A 45 6.29 7.18 13.87
C THR A 45 5.21 6.25 13.35
N PRO A 46 4.84 5.20 14.08
CA PRO A 46 3.75 4.33 13.71
C PRO A 46 2.41 5.08 13.74
N VAL A 47 1.55 4.77 12.78
CA VAL A 47 0.23 5.38 12.63
C VAL A 47 -0.86 4.32 12.50
N ILE A 48 -2.05 4.68 12.96
CA ILE A 48 -3.27 3.91 12.75
C ILE A 48 -4.10 4.63 11.69
N PHE A 49 -4.59 3.87 10.73
CA PHE A 49 -5.59 4.30 9.76
C PHE A 49 -6.94 3.69 10.08
N GLU A 50 -7.99 4.51 10.08
CA GLU A 50 -9.36 4.06 10.34
C GLU A 50 -10.30 4.65 9.28
N GLU A 51 -11.41 3.94 9.00
CA GLU A 51 -12.47 4.42 8.11
C GLU A 51 -11.95 4.88 6.73
N VAL A 52 -10.90 4.22 6.22
CA VAL A 52 -10.31 4.53 4.92
C VAL A 52 -11.28 4.17 3.81
N THR A 53 -11.56 5.12 2.95
CA THR A 53 -12.36 4.96 1.74
C THR A 53 -11.57 5.44 0.53
N ILE A 54 -11.47 4.59 -0.50
CA ILE A 54 -10.93 4.98 -1.80
C ILE A 54 -12.11 5.31 -2.71
N HIS A 55 -12.25 6.57 -3.08
CA HIS A 55 -13.38 7.08 -3.87
C HIS A 55 -13.17 6.89 -5.36
N ARG A 56 -11.92 7.00 -5.82
CA ARG A 56 -11.54 6.81 -7.23
C ARG A 56 -10.08 6.40 -7.37
N ALA A 57 -9.80 5.69 -8.46
CA ALA A 57 -8.44 5.50 -8.92
C ALA A 57 -7.91 6.79 -9.56
N THR A 58 -6.62 7.09 -9.35
CA THR A 58 -5.92 8.14 -10.08
C THR A 58 -5.10 7.49 -11.18
N ILE A 59 -5.34 7.87 -12.43
CA ILE A 59 -4.58 7.35 -13.58
C ILE A 59 -3.31 8.19 -13.73
N LEU A 60 -2.15 7.53 -13.79
CA LEU A 60 -0.88 8.20 -14.04
C LEU A 60 -0.59 8.20 -15.55
N PRO A 61 -0.51 9.37 -16.19
CA PRO A 61 -0.22 9.46 -17.61
C PRO A 61 1.22 9.06 -17.90
N LYS A 62 1.48 8.60 -19.14
CA LYS A 62 2.84 8.27 -19.59
C LYS A 62 3.77 9.48 -19.58
N THR A 63 3.25 10.70 -19.66
CA THR A 63 4.02 11.94 -19.65
C THR A 63 3.26 13.01 -18.87
N GLY A 64 3.98 13.96 -18.27
CA GLY A 64 3.39 15.01 -17.45
C GLY A 64 3.45 14.70 -15.95
N ILE A 65 2.80 15.56 -15.18
CA ILE A 65 2.81 15.55 -13.71
C ILE A 65 1.37 15.45 -13.23
N VAL A 66 1.12 14.55 -12.29
CA VAL A 66 -0.14 14.48 -11.54
C VAL A 66 0.11 15.07 -10.17
N GLN A 67 -0.68 16.07 -9.77
CA GLN A 67 -0.59 16.68 -8.46
C GLN A 67 -1.67 16.11 -7.55
N LEU A 68 -1.23 15.54 -6.43
CA LEU A 68 -2.10 15.06 -5.35
C LEU A 68 -1.96 16.00 -4.15
N GLU A 69 -3.07 16.57 -3.70
CA GLU A 69 -3.13 17.41 -2.51
C GLU A 69 -3.57 16.56 -1.32
N VAL A 70 -2.89 16.71 -0.18
CA VAL A 70 -3.27 16.07 1.08
C VAL A 70 -3.72 17.13 2.06
N ARG A 71 -4.95 16.97 2.57
CA ARG A 71 -5.50 17.83 3.63
C ARG A 71 -5.63 17.03 4.91
N LEU A 72 -5.14 17.60 6.01
CA LEU A 72 -5.31 17.07 7.36
C LEU A 72 -6.27 17.96 8.16
N MET A 73 -7.11 17.34 8.98
CA MET A 73 -8.02 17.98 9.92
C MET A 73 -7.69 17.49 11.33
N PRO A 74 -6.76 18.13 12.05
CA PRO A 74 -6.22 17.61 13.32
C PRO A 74 -7.28 17.37 14.40
N ALA A 75 -8.27 18.27 14.51
CA ALA A 75 -9.33 18.16 15.52
C ALA A 75 -10.20 16.90 15.35
N SER A 76 -10.42 16.45 14.10
CA SER A 76 -11.22 15.25 13.79
C SER A 76 -10.37 14.05 13.36
N LYS A 77 -9.04 14.19 13.37
CA LYS A 77 -8.07 13.20 12.88
C LYS A 77 -8.28 12.78 11.43
N ARG A 78 -9.04 13.55 10.63
CA ARG A 78 -9.36 13.17 9.25
C ARG A 78 -8.26 13.55 8.28
N PHE A 79 -8.07 12.73 7.26
CA PHE A 79 -7.28 13.07 6.09
C PHE A 79 -8.11 12.93 4.81
N GLU A 80 -7.77 13.74 3.81
CA GLU A 80 -8.30 13.67 2.46
C GLU A 80 -7.15 13.79 1.46
N VAL A 81 -7.20 12.99 0.40
CA VAL A 81 -6.29 13.11 -0.75
C VAL A 81 -7.12 13.41 -1.98
N SER A 82 -6.77 14.46 -2.71
CA SER A 82 -7.50 14.90 -3.90
C SER A 82 -6.58 15.11 -5.10
N GLU A 83 -7.15 14.96 -6.29
CA GLU A 83 -6.51 15.20 -7.59
C GLU A 83 -7.30 16.28 -8.31
N SER A 84 -6.69 17.44 -8.54
CA SER A 84 -7.37 18.59 -9.17
C SER A 84 -8.68 18.98 -8.47
N GLY A 85 -8.70 18.91 -7.13
CA GLY A 85 -9.87 19.19 -6.29
C GLY A 85 -10.90 18.05 -6.19
N ASN A 86 -10.73 16.96 -6.95
CA ASN A 86 -11.61 15.79 -6.87
C ASN A 86 -11.09 14.82 -5.78
N LEU A 87 -11.96 14.44 -4.84
CA LEU A 87 -11.60 13.54 -3.75
C LEU A 87 -11.23 12.14 -4.29
N ALA A 88 -10.04 11.66 -3.94
CA ALA A 88 -9.51 10.36 -4.34
C ALA A 88 -9.53 9.35 -3.18
N ALA A 89 -9.13 9.78 -1.98
CA ALA A 89 -9.18 8.96 -0.78
C ALA A 89 -9.50 9.80 0.45
N SER A 90 -10.11 9.20 1.46
CA SER A 90 -10.36 9.83 2.75
C SER A 90 -10.29 8.82 3.88
N GLY A 91 -10.08 9.28 5.10
CA GLY A 91 -10.19 8.44 6.29
C GLY A 91 -9.79 9.20 7.54
N LYS A 92 -9.42 8.46 8.57
CA LYS A 92 -8.78 8.97 9.78
C LYS A 92 -7.36 8.45 9.87
N ILE A 93 -6.48 9.28 10.43
CA ILE A 93 -5.09 8.95 10.71
C ILE A 93 -4.68 9.53 12.06
N SER A 94 -4.03 8.72 12.88
CA SER A 94 -3.42 9.19 14.13
C SER A 94 -2.14 8.43 14.45
N THR A 95 -1.26 9.07 15.21
CA THR A 95 -0.10 8.39 15.82
C THR A 95 -0.59 7.34 16.80
N MET A 96 0.13 6.22 16.86
CA MET A 96 -0.17 5.16 17.81
C MET A 96 0.41 5.52 19.19
N GLU A 97 -0.39 5.43 20.25
CA GLU A 97 0.08 5.65 21.61
C GLU A 97 0.98 4.47 22.05
N GLU A 98 1.95 4.75 22.94
CA GLU A 98 2.98 3.77 23.33
C GLU A 98 2.40 2.49 23.94
N ASN A 99 1.30 2.60 24.68
CA ASN A 99 0.58 1.45 25.25
C ASN A 99 -0.05 0.57 24.16
N THR A 100 -0.68 1.18 23.15
CA THR A 100 -1.24 0.48 21.99
C THR A 100 -0.15 -0.20 21.16
N LEU A 101 1.05 0.39 21.12
CA LEU A 101 2.23 -0.22 20.48
C LEU A 101 2.65 -1.53 21.12
N ASN A 102 2.66 -1.58 22.45
CA ASN A 102 3.04 -2.77 23.19
C ASN A 102 1.99 -3.87 23.03
N ASP A 103 0.70 -3.53 23.05
CA ASP A 103 -0.37 -4.49 22.79
C ASP A 103 -0.30 -5.06 21.36
N PHE A 104 -0.01 -4.22 20.35
CA PHE A 104 0.16 -4.70 18.97
C PHE A 104 1.39 -5.61 18.80
N ARG A 105 2.50 -5.31 19.47
CA ARG A 105 3.73 -6.13 19.44
C ARG A 105 3.59 -7.45 20.20
N THR A 106 2.72 -7.48 21.20
CA THR A 106 2.50 -8.66 22.08
C THR A 106 1.33 -9.51 21.65
N GLN A 107 0.44 -9.01 20.78
CA GLN A 107 -0.46 -9.87 20.05
C GLN A 107 0.38 -10.93 19.34
N PRO A 108 0.09 -12.22 19.57
CA PRO A 108 0.61 -13.26 18.70
C PRO A 108 0.29 -12.78 17.29
N THR A 109 1.31 -12.64 16.45
CA THR A 109 1.02 -12.85 15.05
C THR A 109 0.48 -14.26 15.05
N ASP A 110 -0.83 -14.41 14.96
CA ASP A 110 -1.42 -15.63 14.48
C ASP A 110 -0.90 -15.72 13.04
N SER A 111 0.37 -16.10 12.90
CA SER A 111 0.80 -16.91 11.80
C SER A 111 -0.21 -18.02 11.82
N VAL A 112 -1.20 -17.91 10.95
CA VAL A 112 -2.09 -18.99 10.57
C VAL A 112 -1.19 -20.00 9.86
N ILE A 113 -0.24 -20.57 10.59
CA ILE A 113 0.24 -21.91 10.38
C ILE A 113 -0.91 -22.75 10.92
N GLY A 114 -2.03 -22.71 10.19
CA GLY A 114 -3.08 -23.68 10.37
C GLY A 114 -2.40 -25.01 10.10
N ASN A 115 -2.19 -25.79 11.15
CA ASN A 115 -1.98 -27.22 11.05
C ASN A 115 -3.23 -27.80 10.38
N SER A 116 -3.27 -27.70 9.05
CA SER A 116 -4.25 -28.32 8.19
C SER A 116 -3.48 -29.44 7.50
N GLU A 117 -3.81 -30.67 7.88
CA GLU A 117 -3.30 -31.93 7.33
C GLU A 117 -3.74 -32.18 5.87
N LYS A 118 -3.75 -31.13 5.05
CA LYS A 118 -3.85 -31.20 3.60
C LYS A 118 -2.63 -30.45 3.09
N GLU A 119 -1.86 -31.10 2.23
CA GLU A 119 -0.79 -30.46 1.46
C GLU A 119 -1.35 -29.23 0.76
N ASP A 120 -1.28 -28.08 1.42
CA ASP A 120 -1.59 -26.79 0.82
C ASP A 120 -0.53 -26.59 -0.26
N PHE A 121 -0.93 -26.79 -1.51
CA PHE A 121 -0.04 -26.54 -2.65
C PHE A 121 0.45 -25.09 -2.56
N LEU A 122 1.76 -24.95 -2.39
CA LEU A 122 2.45 -23.68 -2.41
C LEU A 122 2.56 -23.20 -3.85
N LEU A 123 2.20 -21.93 -4.06
CA LEU A 123 2.29 -21.21 -5.31
C LEU A 123 3.57 -20.37 -5.28
N SER A 124 4.37 -20.51 -6.33
CA SER A 124 5.52 -19.63 -6.55
C SER A 124 5.05 -18.22 -6.91
N ASP A 125 5.96 -17.23 -6.81
CA ASP A 125 5.73 -15.87 -7.31
C ASP A 125 5.22 -15.85 -8.76
N LYS A 126 5.79 -16.69 -9.63
CA LYS A 126 5.36 -16.83 -11.03
C LYS A 126 3.91 -17.30 -11.16
N ASP A 127 3.48 -18.23 -10.33
CA ASP A 127 2.11 -18.75 -10.36
C ASP A 127 1.12 -17.67 -9.88
N VAL A 128 1.47 -16.99 -8.78
CA VAL A 128 0.67 -15.88 -8.22
C VAL A 128 0.50 -14.77 -9.25
N TYR A 129 1.59 -14.26 -9.84
CA TYR A 129 1.53 -13.14 -10.78
C TYR A 129 0.98 -13.54 -12.15
N LYS A 130 1.06 -14.81 -12.55
CA LYS A 130 0.36 -15.32 -13.72
C LYS A 130 -1.15 -15.27 -13.52
N GLU A 131 -1.65 -15.75 -12.38
CA GLU A 131 -3.08 -15.72 -12.07
C GLU A 131 -3.61 -14.29 -11.95
N LEU A 132 -2.86 -13.40 -11.28
CA LEU A 132 -3.20 -11.98 -11.17
C LEU A 132 -3.27 -11.32 -12.56
N ARG A 133 -2.32 -11.60 -13.46
CA ARG A 133 -2.34 -11.07 -14.83
C ARG A 133 -3.57 -11.53 -15.62
N LEU A 134 -4.00 -12.79 -15.46
CA LEU A 134 -5.22 -13.28 -16.12
C LEU A 134 -6.49 -12.51 -15.69
N ARG A 135 -6.44 -11.83 -14.54
CA ARG A 135 -7.52 -10.99 -13.99
C ARG A 135 -7.33 -9.49 -14.26
N GLY A 136 -6.31 -9.11 -15.03
CA GLY A 136 -6.04 -7.71 -15.39
C GLY A 136 -5.04 -7.00 -14.48
N TYR A 137 -4.44 -7.69 -13.50
CA TYR A 137 -3.39 -7.10 -12.66
C TYR A 137 -2.01 -7.29 -13.31
N ASP A 138 -1.65 -6.37 -14.18
CA ASP A 138 -0.39 -6.34 -14.93
C ASP A 138 0.79 -5.83 -14.09
N TYR A 139 0.97 -6.32 -12.86
CA TYR A 139 2.04 -5.85 -11.99
C TYR A 139 3.42 -6.06 -12.63
N GLY A 140 4.18 -4.98 -12.73
CA GLY A 140 5.57 -4.96 -13.15
C GLY A 140 6.53 -5.36 -12.01
N PRO A 141 7.83 -5.53 -12.30
CA PRO A 141 8.80 -6.08 -11.35
C PRO A 141 8.85 -5.35 -9.99
N THR A 142 8.65 -4.04 -9.98
CA THR A 142 8.66 -3.19 -8.77
C THR A 142 7.45 -3.42 -7.85
N PHE A 143 6.39 -4.07 -8.35
CA PHE A 143 5.18 -4.41 -7.59
C PHE A 143 4.99 -5.93 -7.45
N GLN A 144 6.01 -6.73 -7.78
CA GLN A 144 6.00 -8.19 -7.63
C GLN A 144 6.68 -8.66 -6.33
N GLY A 145 6.14 -8.20 -5.19
CA GLY A 145 6.68 -8.45 -3.85
C GLY A 145 6.31 -9.79 -3.20
N ILE A 146 5.32 -10.53 -3.69
CA ILE A 146 4.92 -11.85 -3.17
C ILE A 146 5.95 -12.88 -3.64
N ILE A 147 6.51 -13.64 -2.70
CA ILE A 147 7.46 -14.74 -2.99
C ILE A 147 6.72 -16.08 -3.02
N GLU A 148 5.83 -16.31 -2.06
CA GLU A 148 5.14 -17.59 -1.88
C GLU A 148 3.77 -17.39 -1.22
N SER A 149 2.77 -18.15 -1.68
CA SER A 149 1.42 -18.16 -1.13
C SER A 149 0.82 -19.57 -1.22
N ASN A 150 -0.16 -19.94 -0.38
CA ASN A 150 -0.90 -21.19 -0.60
C ASN A 150 -2.07 -20.98 -1.58
N SER A 151 -2.71 -22.08 -1.96
CA SER A 151 -3.93 -22.09 -2.78
C SER A 151 -5.11 -21.28 -2.22
N ARG A 152 -5.09 -20.92 -0.93
CA ARG A 152 -6.11 -20.09 -0.26
C ARG A 152 -5.80 -18.59 -0.33
N GLY A 153 -4.63 -18.21 -0.87
CA GLY A 153 -4.18 -16.82 -0.97
C GLY A 153 -3.53 -16.29 0.30
N GLU A 154 -3.20 -17.15 1.27
CA GLU A 154 -2.39 -16.77 2.43
C GLU A 154 -0.95 -16.58 1.95
N VAL A 155 -0.36 -15.41 2.22
CA VAL A 155 1.01 -15.08 1.80
C VAL A 155 1.96 -15.39 2.94
N PHE A 156 2.92 -16.29 2.70
CA PHE A 156 3.91 -16.70 3.71
C PHE A 156 5.17 -15.85 3.65
N TRP A 157 5.57 -15.47 2.43
CA TRP A 157 6.77 -14.68 2.20
C TRP A 157 6.48 -13.55 1.22
N CYS A 158 6.79 -12.34 1.64
CA CYS A 158 6.80 -11.16 0.79
C CYS A 158 7.99 -10.27 1.13
N ILE A 159 8.43 -9.46 0.16
CA ILE A 159 9.52 -8.53 0.36
C ILE A 159 8.95 -7.19 0.80
N LEU A 160 9.40 -6.72 1.96
CA LEU A 160 9.20 -5.36 2.44
C LEU A 160 10.42 -4.52 2.03
N GLY A 161 10.54 -4.16 0.74
CA GLY A 161 11.70 -3.42 0.20
C GLY A 161 12.02 -3.74 -1.26
N GLU A 162 13.12 -3.18 -1.79
CA GLU A 162 13.60 -3.50 -3.15
C GLU A 162 14.19 -4.92 -3.21
N LYS A 163 13.84 -5.68 -4.26
CA LYS A 163 14.56 -6.89 -4.67
C LYS A 163 15.92 -6.44 -5.21
N ASN A 164 17.00 -6.69 -4.48
CA ASN A 164 18.36 -6.64 -5.03
C ASN A 164 18.55 -7.71 -6.11
#